data_AF-A0A257HI64-F1
#
_entry.id   AF-A0A257HI64-F1
#
_cell.length_a   1.000
_cell.length_b   1.000
_cell.length_c   1.000
_cell.angle_alpha   90.00
_cell.angle_beta   90.00
_cell.angle_gamma   90.00
#
_symmetry.space_group_name_H-M   'P 1'
#
loop_
_entity.id
_entity.type
_entity.pdbx_description
1 polymer ?
#
loop_
_entity_poly.entity_id
_entity_poly.type
_entity_poly.pdbx_seq_one_letter_code
_entity_poly.pdbx_strand_id
1 'polypeptide(L)'
;MSAFFAHLDYATGGLWPYIVVIFVGFLPSEIWRWVAVFLVKGLSEDSEILVWVRAVATALMAGVVAKLLLSPNGALAVVPALWRWGALAGGFVAYFAVRRSIVAGVFIGEALLVLVGYLAQH
;
A
#
# COMPACT_ATOMS: atom_id res chain seq x y z
N MET A 1 -28.89 1.74 0.25
CA MET A 1 -27.43 1.95 0.27
C MET A 1 -27.03 3.42 0.08
N SER A 2 -27.71 4.23 -0.73
CA SER A 2 -27.43 5.67 -0.89
C SER A 2 -27.73 6.52 0.35
N ALA A 3 -28.77 6.19 1.13
CA ALA A 3 -29.16 6.96 2.32
C ALA A 3 -28.18 6.85 3.50
N PHE A 4 -27.44 5.74 3.62
CA PHE A 4 -26.45 5.55 4.69
C PHE A 4 -25.28 6.51 4.52
N PHE A 5 -24.75 6.62 3.29
CA PHE A 5 -23.62 7.50 2.99
C PHE A 5 -24.01 8.98 2.96
N ALA A 6 -25.24 9.31 2.52
CA ALA A 6 -25.76 10.68 2.54
C ALA A 6 -25.88 11.28 3.96
N HIS A 7 -25.93 10.46 5.01
CA HIS A 7 -25.94 10.94 6.40
C HIS A 7 -24.52 11.21 6.94
N LEU A 8 -23.48 10.70 6.28
CA LEU A 8 -22.08 10.92 6.63
C LEU A 8 -21.55 12.25 6.09
N ASP A 9 -22.25 12.83 5.12
CA ASP A 9 -21.93 14.12 4.48
C ASP A 9 -21.98 15.33 5.45
N TYR A 10 -22.62 15.20 6.62
CA TYR A 10 -22.69 16.27 7.63
C TYR A 10 -21.60 16.18 8.72
N ALA A 11 -20.72 15.19 8.68
CA ALA A 11 -20.01 14.73 9.88
C ALA A 11 -18.49 15.03 9.92
N THR A 12 -18.05 16.18 9.41
CA THR A 12 -16.72 16.73 9.74
C THR A 12 -16.61 17.28 11.17
N GLY A 13 -17.70 17.25 11.96
CA GLY A 13 -17.74 17.71 13.35
C GLY A 13 -17.98 16.65 14.44
N GLY A 14 -18.01 15.35 14.13
CA GLY A 14 -18.40 14.28 15.08
C GLY A 14 -17.44 13.08 15.14
N LEU A 15 -17.63 12.17 16.10
CA LEU A 15 -16.76 11.00 16.32
C LEU A 15 -16.99 9.82 15.37
N TRP A 16 -18.00 9.90 14.49
CA TRP A 16 -18.38 8.83 13.56
C TRP A 16 -17.22 8.28 12.70
N PRO A 17 -16.29 9.11 12.15
CA PRO A 17 -15.21 8.58 11.32
C PRO A 17 -14.28 7.64 12.08
N TYR A 18 -14.08 7.88 13.38
CA TYR A 18 -13.27 6.99 14.23
C TYR A 18 -13.93 5.62 14.42
N ILE A 19 -15.26 5.58 14.52
CA ILE A 19 -16.01 4.32 14.60
C ILE A 19 -15.79 3.51 13.32
N VAL A 20 -15.82 4.13 12.14
CA VAL A 20 -15.51 3.44 10.88
C VAL A 20 -14.10 2.89 10.87
N VAL A 21 -13.11 3.71 11.25
CA VAL A 21 -11.71 3.28 11.29
C VAL A 21 -11.56 2.09 12.24
N ILE A 22 -12.25 2.08 13.38
CA ILE A 22 -12.24 0.96 14.31
C ILE A 22 -12.85 -0.28 13.67
N PHE A 23 -14.06 -0.21 13.13
CA PHE A 23 -14.79 -1.39 12.66
C PHE A 23 -14.33 -1.92 11.31
N VAL A 24 -13.86 -1.06 10.42
CA VAL A 24 -13.49 -1.40 9.03
C VAL A 24 -11.96 -1.47 8.86
N GLY A 25 -11.21 -0.66 9.61
CA GLY A 25 -9.75 -0.65 9.54
C GLY A 25 -9.09 -1.55 10.60
N PHE A 26 -9.35 -1.26 11.87
CA PHE A 26 -8.62 -1.87 12.98
C PHE A 26 -9.10 -3.29 13.30
N LEU A 27 -10.40 -3.48 13.59
CA LEU A 27 -10.94 -4.77 14.04
C LEU A 27 -10.68 -5.90 13.03
N PRO A 28 -10.90 -5.75 11.72
CA PRO A 28 -10.66 -6.84 10.77
C PRO A 28 -9.17 -7.21 10.70
N SER A 29 -8.27 -6.21 10.71
CA SER A 29 -6.82 -6.42 10.72
C SER A 29 -6.39 -7.20 11.96
N GLU A 30 -6.92 -6.83 13.12
CA GLU A 30 -6.59 -7.45 14.39
C GLU A 30 -7.14 -8.87 14.51
N ILE A 31 -8.39 -9.11 14.06
CA ILE A 31 -8.97 -10.45 13.99
C ILE A 31 -8.10 -11.36 13.12
N TRP A 32 -7.72 -10.91 11.92
CA TRP A 32 -6.89 -11.71 11.02
C TRP A 32 -5.49 -11.95 11.59
N ARG A 33 -4.92 -10.97 12.30
CA ARG A 33 -3.64 -11.09 13.00
C ARG A 33 -3.66 -12.22 14.02
N TRP A 34 -4.68 -12.28 14.87
CA TRP A 34 -4.82 -13.34 15.86
C TRP A 34 -5.10 -14.71 15.22
N VAL A 35 -5.95 -14.78 14.20
CA VAL A 35 -6.20 -16.02 13.45
C VAL A 35 -4.89 -16.59 12.89
N ALA A 36 -4.05 -15.75 12.28
CA ALA A 36 -2.76 -16.19 11.75
C ALA A 36 -1.83 -16.77 12.85
N VAL A 37 -1.77 -16.16 14.03
CA VAL A 37 -0.97 -16.64 15.16
C VAL A 37 -1.40 -18.05 15.58
N PHE A 38 -2.71 -18.31 15.67
CA PHE A 38 -3.21 -19.63 16.04
C PHE A 38 -3.01 -20.68 14.95
N LEU A 39 -3.17 -20.31 13.68
CA LEU A 39 -2.98 -21.21 12.54
C LEU A 39 -1.52 -21.64 12.33
N VAL A 40 -0.57 -20.76 12.65
CA VAL A 40 0.87 -21.03 12.45
C VAL A 40 1.52 -21.67 13.68
N LYS A 41 0.79 -21.76 14.80
CA LYS A 41 1.31 -22.35 16.04
C LYS A 41 1.75 -23.80 15.82
N GLY A 42 3.04 -24.07 16.06
CA GLY A 42 3.63 -25.40 15.92
C GLY A 42 4.22 -25.69 14.53
N LEU A 43 4.12 -24.77 13.57
CA LEU A 43 4.89 -24.83 12.33
C LEU A 43 6.32 -24.35 12.58
N SER A 44 7.32 -25.05 12.03
CA SER A 44 8.69 -24.55 11.99
C SER A 44 8.80 -23.37 11.02
N GLU A 45 9.66 -22.41 11.32
CA GLU A 45 9.89 -21.25 10.44
C GLU A 45 10.42 -21.65 9.05
N ASP A 46 11.14 -22.78 8.98
CA ASP A 46 11.66 -23.39 7.76
C ASP A 46 10.67 -24.35 7.08
N SER A 47 9.42 -24.41 7.56
CA SER A 47 8.40 -25.24 6.92
C SER A 47 8.16 -24.79 5.49
N GLU A 48 8.19 -25.73 4.55
CA GLU A 48 7.99 -25.47 3.12
C GLU A 48 6.68 -24.69 2.85
N ILE A 49 5.63 -24.94 3.65
CA ILE A 49 4.37 -24.22 3.54
C ILE A 49 4.50 -22.74 3.92
N LEU A 50 5.28 -22.39 4.95
CA LEU A 50 5.49 -21.01 5.36
C LEU A 50 6.40 -20.26 4.38
N VAL A 51 7.40 -20.95 3.83
CA VAL A 51 8.22 -20.41 2.74
C VAL A 51 7.34 -20.10 1.51
N TRP A 52 6.47 -21.04 1.14
CA TRP A 52 5.53 -20.85 0.03
C TRP A 52 4.56 -19.68 0.29
N VAL A 53 3.93 -19.61 1.47
CA VAL A 53 3.03 -18.49 1.83
C VAL A 53 3.76 -17.16 1.78
N ARG A 54 5.00 -17.07 2.28
CA ARG A 54 5.80 -15.84 2.25
C ARG A 54 6.16 -15.43 0.81
N ALA A 55 6.49 -16.39 -0.03
CA ALA A 55 6.73 -16.15 -1.46
C ALA A 55 5.46 -15.65 -2.17
N VAL A 56 4.30 -16.25 -1.89
CA VAL A 56 3.01 -15.80 -2.43
C VAL A 56 2.68 -14.39 -1.94
N ALA A 57 2.83 -14.10 -0.65
CA ALA A 57 2.53 -12.78 -0.09
C ALA A 57 3.39 -11.67 -0.72
N THR A 58 4.70 -11.92 -0.88
CA THR A 58 5.61 -10.97 -1.55
C THR A 58 5.30 -10.83 -3.04
N ALA A 59 4.96 -11.92 -3.73
CA ALA A 59 4.53 -11.88 -5.13
C ALA A 59 3.21 -11.11 -5.32
N LEU A 60 2.25 -11.23 -4.40
CA LEU A 60 1.01 -10.45 -4.41
C LEU A 60 1.29 -8.95 -4.24
N MET A 61 2.15 -8.58 -3.29
CA MET A 61 2.54 -7.17 -3.10
C MET A 61 3.25 -6.60 -4.33
N ALA A 62 4.18 -7.36 -4.92
CA ALA A 62 4.84 -6.99 -6.17
C ALA A 62 3.84 -6.89 -7.34
N GLY A 63 2.85 -7.78 -7.40
CA GLY A 63 1.79 -7.78 -8.41
C GLY A 63 0.92 -6.52 -8.33
N VAL A 64 0.59 -6.05 -7.12
CA VAL A 64 -0.13 -4.78 -6.93
C VAL A 64 0.69 -3.60 -7.46
N VAL A 65 1.98 -3.54 -7.14
CA VAL A 65 2.89 -2.51 -7.66
C VAL A 65 2.97 -2.57 -9.19
N ALA A 66 3.13 -3.77 -9.76
CA ALA A 66 3.16 -3.99 -11.20
C ALA A 66 1.85 -3.53 -11.87
N LYS A 67 0.69 -3.81 -11.27
CA LYS A 67 -0.61 -3.32 -11.77
C LYS A 67 -0.65 -1.80 -11.84
N LEU A 68 -0.13 -1.08 -10.84
CA LEU A 68 -0.07 0.39 -10.86
C LEU A 68 0.86 0.93 -11.96
N LEU A 69 1.91 0.18 -12.32
CA LEU A 69 2.85 0.55 -13.38
C LEU A 69 2.34 0.20 -14.79
N LEU A 70 1.63 -0.91 -14.95
CA LEU A 70 1.16 -1.39 -16.26
C LEU A 70 -0.24 -0.88 -16.60
N SER A 71 -1.12 -0.76 -15.61
CA SER A 71 -2.52 -0.34 -15.75
C SER A 71 -2.87 0.67 -14.65
N PRO A 72 -2.32 1.90 -14.73
CA PRO A 72 -2.49 2.92 -13.71
C PRO A 72 -3.95 3.35 -13.62
N ASN A 73 -4.41 3.63 -12.40
CA ASN A 73 -5.74 4.17 -12.13
C ASN A 73 -5.64 5.43 -11.26
N GLY A 74 -6.66 6.27 -11.30
CA GLY A 74 -6.72 7.50 -10.50
C GLY A 74 -5.61 8.48 -10.84
N ALA A 75 -4.99 9.08 -9.81
CA ALA A 75 -3.97 10.13 -9.96
C ALA A 75 -2.71 9.68 -10.74
N LEU A 76 -2.40 8.38 -10.81
CA LEU A 76 -1.26 7.89 -11.61
C LEU A 76 -1.57 7.80 -13.11
N ALA A 77 -2.83 7.91 -13.54
CA ALA A 77 -3.21 7.77 -14.94
C ALA A 77 -2.67 8.92 -15.82
N VAL A 78 -2.43 10.09 -15.23
CA VAL A 78 -1.87 11.26 -15.93
C VAL A 78 -0.33 11.23 -16.01
N VAL A 79 0.32 10.31 -15.30
CA VAL A 79 1.78 10.21 -15.27
C VAL A 79 2.27 9.27 -16.39
N PRO A 80 3.12 9.73 -17.32
CA PRO A 80 3.64 8.87 -18.38
C PRO A 80 4.42 7.66 -17.83
N ALA A 81 4.41 6.54 -18.56
CA ALA A 81 4.98 5.28 -18.09
C ALA A 81 6.47 5.41 -17.71
N LEU A 82 7.26 6.12 -18.52
CA LEU A 82 8.70 6.32 -18.29
C LEU A 82 8.98 6.90 -16.89
N TRP A 83 8.19 7.88 -16.47
CA TRP A 83 8.35 8.53 -15.18
C TRP A 83 7.88 7.67 -14.01
N ARG A 84 6.88 6.81 -14.21
CA ARG A 84 6.44 5.84 -13.20
C ARG A 84 7.53 4.81 -12.92
N TRP A 85 8.13 4.25 -13.98
CA TRP A 85 9.28 3.36 -13.86
C TRP A 85 10.51 4.08 -13.31
N GLY A 86 10.74 5.34 -13.72
CA GLY A 86 11.81 6.19 -13.20
C GLY A 86 11.68 6.48 -11.71
N ALA A 87 10.47 6.74 -11.20
CA ALA A 87 10.23 6.97 -9.79
C ALA A 87 10.42 5.70 -8.95
N LEU A 88 9.97 4.53 -9.45
CA LEU A 88 10.26 3.25 -8.82
C LEU A 88 11.77 3.01 -8.74
N ALA A 89 12.49 3.19 -9.85
CA ALA A 89 13.94 3.03 -9.90
C ALA A 89 14.66 4.04 -8.98
N GLY A 90 14.21 5.29 -8.96
CA GLY A 90 14.76 6.34 -8.10
C GLY A 90 14.60 6.03 -6.62
N GLY A 91 13.42 5.56 -6.20
CA GLY A 91 13.19 5.10 -4.82
C GLY A 91 14.06 3.89 -4.46
N PHE A 92 14.22 2.94 -5.38
CA PHE A 92 15.09 1.77 -5.18
C PHE A 92 16.57 2.17 -5.05
N VAL A 93 17.05 3.09 -5.90
CA VAL A 93 18.42 3.62 -5.81
C VAL A 93 18.63 4.37 -4.50
N ALA A 94 17.66 5.20 -4.09
CA ALA A 94 17.71 5.94 -2.81
C ALA A 94 17.78 5.00 -1.60
N TYR A 95 17.04 3.88 -1.62
CA TYR A 95 17.13 2.87 -0.59
C TYR A 95 18.58 2.40 -0.40
N PHE A 96 19.28 2.02 -1.47
CA PHE A 96 20.67 1.58 -1.37
C PHE A 96 21.64 2.72 -1.03
N ALA A 97 21.41 3.91 -1.56
CA ALA A 97 22.26 5.08 -1.30
C ALA A 97 22.20 5.51 0.18
N VAL A 98 21.05 5.36 0.84
CA VAL A 98 20.83 5.77 2.23
C VAL A 98 20.83 4.56 3.16
N ARG A 99 21.86 3.72 3.08
CA ARG A 99 22.11 2.58 3.98
C ARG A 99 20.91 1.63 4.14
N ARG A 100 20.21 1.32 3.04
CA ARG A 100 19.04 0.43 3.03
C ARG A 100 17.87 0.97 3.87
N SER A 101 17.68 2.28 3.88
CA SER A 101 16.55 2.94 4.53
C SER A 101 15.29 2.87 3.67
N ILE A 102 14.28 2.14 4.16
CA ILE A 102 12.96 2.05 3.51
C ILE A 102 12.32 3.43 3.42
N VAL A 103 12.40 4.23 4.50
CA VAL A 103 11.81 5.57 4.57
C VAL A 103 12.38 6.48 3.49
N ALA A 104 13.71 6.47 3.31
CA ALA A 104 14.35 7.29 2.28
C ALA A 104 13.93 6.85 0.87
N GLY A 105 13.89 5.54 0.61
CA GLY A 105 13.45 5.01 -0.68
C GLY A 105 12.00 5.37 -1.02
N VAL A 106 11.09 5.21 -0.06
CA VAL A 106 9.67 5.59 -0.21
C VAL A 106 9.54 7.08 -0.45
N PHE A 107 10.18 7.91 0.39
CA PHE A 107 10.09 9.36 0.28
C PHE A 107 10.58 9.87 -1.08
N ILE A 108 11.72 9.37 -1.57
CA ILE A 108 12.25 9.76 -2.88
C ILE A 108 11.34 9.28 -4.02
N GLY A 109 10.84 8.04 -3.96
CA GLY A 109 9.92 7.51 -4.97
C GLY A 109 8.62 8.30 -5.05
N GLU A 110 8.02 8.62 -3.91
CA GLU A 110 6.81 9.45 -3.83
C GLU A 110 7.07 10.88 -4.30
N ALA A 111 8.17 11.52 -3.85
CA ALA A 111 8.52 12.86 -4.28
C ALA A 111 8.69 12.96 -5.80
N LEU A 112 9.32 11.95 -6.43
CA LEU A 112 9.46 11.88 -7.89
C LEU A 112 8.10 11.74 -8.59
N LEU A 113 7.20 10.88 -8.08
CA LEU A 113 5.85 10.74 -8.64
C LEU A 113 5.03 12.03 -8.53
N VAL A 114 5.07 12.69 -7.37
CA VAL A 114 4.36 13.95 -7.13
C VAL A 114 4.94 15.06 -8.02
N LEU A 115 6.27 15.16 -8.12
CA LEU A 115 6.92 16.15 -8.97
C LEU A 115 6.52 15.99 -10.43
N VAL A 116 6.57 14.76 -10.96
CA VAL A 116 6.18 14.52 -12.35
C VAL A 116 4.68 14.75 -12.54
N GLY A 117 3.85 14.30 -11.59
CA GLY A 117 2.40 14.55 -11.64
C GLY A 117 2.09 16.05 -11.71
N TYR A 118 2.80 16.87 -10.94
CA TYR A 118 2.69 18.33 -10.97
C TYR A 118 3.15 18.91 -12.33
N LEU A 119 4.30 18.46 -12.84
CA LEU A 119 4.82 18.91 -14.13
C LEU A 119 3.97 18.48 -15.33
N ALA A 120 3.25 17.36 -15.23
CA ALA A 120 2.38 16.88 -16.30
C ALA A 120 1.03 17.61 -16.36
N GLN A 121 0.66 18.33 -15.30
CA GLN A 121 -0.58 19.11 -15.22
C GLN A 121 -0.41 20.57 -15.67
N HIS A 122 0.83 21.01 -15.88
CA HIS A 122 1.21 22.35 -16.35
C HIS A 122 1.84 22.28 -17.74
#